data_AF-A0AAD6ZGX1-F1
#
_entry.id   AF-A0AAD6ZGX1-F1
#
_cell.length_a   1.000
_cell.length_b   1.000
_cell.length_c   1.000
_cell.angle_alpha   90.00
_cell.angle_beta   90.00
_cell.angle_gamma   90.00
#
_symmetry.space_group_name_H-M   'P 1'
#
loop_
_entity.id
_entity.type
_entity.pdbx_description
1 polymer ?
#
loop_
_entity_poly.entity_id
_entity_poly.type
_entity_poly.pdbx_seq_one_letter_code
_entity_poly.pdbx_strand_id
1 'polypeptide(L)'
;MSFLKTFDAYVPSNVQEFFALAKVNPEYVPFETLRTIPLDPEHTASFEYAKKITPHAGFIHSIRCYYFALAILRNGFPSGTPGVPQITFEELNRRLYHTCLLHDLGWTMTAEGREHPAHGMTFELHGGIMAYDHLHAAAPSLDAHQVGDIVQSIVLHTLEFPFGKSSATGALMFLSAWFDVCGYHEAGPGSRFVNRRTVQEIEKECPRGSLAIEGKEILDREFLEKPNCLLSHFHGGAEAFLKVVRADPIVSVDE
;
A
#
# COMPACT_ATOMS: atom_id res chain seq x y z
N MET A 1 18.44 -13.11 8.53
CA MET A 1 18.72 -11.73 8.97
C MET A 1 17.43 -11.11 9.46
N SER A 2 17.45 -10.39 10.58
CA SER A 2 16.28 -9.73 11.19
C SER A 2 16.06 -8.34 10.60
N PHE A 3 14.86 -7.78 10.75
CA PHE A 3 14.60 -6.37 10.47
C PHE A 3 15.48 -5.46 11.33
N LEU A 4 15.78 -4.25 10.85
CA LEU A 4 16.38 -3.21 11.69
C LEU A 4 15.44 -2.88 12.85
N LYS A 5 15.99 -2.42 13.98
CA LYS A 5 15.19 -2.07 15.16
C LYS A 5 14.36 -0.80 14.94
N THR A 6 14.90 0.14 14.18
CA THR A 6 14.28 1.44 13.94
C THR A 6 14.51 1.92 12.50
N PHE A 7 13.62 2.79 12.06
CA PHE A 7 13.63 3.44 10.74
C PHE A 7 13.40 4.94 10.90
N ASP A 8 13.71 5.72 9.87
CA ASP A 8 13.34 7.13 9.83
C ASP A 8 11.81 7.24 9.81
N ALA A 9 11.21 7.95 10.78
CA ALA A 9 9.76 8.10 10.87
C ALA A 9 9.17 8.97 9.75
N TYR A 10 10.01 9.79 9.12
CA TYR A 10 9.66 10.65 7.99
C TYR A 10 10.74 10.59 6.92
N VAL A 11 10.33 10.47 5.67
CA VAL A 11 11.21 10.40 4.50
C VAL A 11 10.76 11.43 3.46
N PRO A 12 11.63 11.84 2.51
CA PRO A 12 11.21 12.71 1.41
C PRO A 12 10.03 12.11 0.66
N SER A 13 9.01 12.92 0.36
CA SER A 13 7.90 12.48 -0.49
C SER A 13 8.29 12.38 -1.96
N ASN A 14 9.29 13.17 -2.38
CA ASN A 14 9.86 13.06 -3.70
C ASN A 14 10.61 11.74 -3.85
N VAL A 15 10.26 10.96 -4.88
CA VAL A 15 10.79 9.62 -5.11
C VAL A 15 12.30 9.63 -5.40
N GLN A 16 12.81 10.64 -6.12
CA GLN A 16 14.24 10.74 -6.40
C GLN A 16 15.06 11.06 -5.14
N GLU A 17 14.59 12.00 -4.31
CA GLU A 17 15.19 12.33 -3.01
C GLU A 17 15.12 11.15 -2.04
N PHE A 18 14.01 10.41 -2.04
CA PHE A 18 13.86 9.17 -1.27
C PHE A 18 14.97 8.17 -1.63
N PHE A 19 15.19 7.88 -2.92
CA PHE A 19 16.23 6.93 -3.33
C PHE A 19 17.66 7.44 -3.15
N ALA A 20 17.88 8.75 -3.08
CA ALA A 20 19.18 9.28 -2.72
C ALA A 20 19.54 8.97 -1.25
N LEU A 21 18.53 8.80 -0.37
CA LEU A 21 18.70 8.41 1.02
C LEU A 21 18.61 6.90 1.25
N ALA A 22 17.69 6.24 0.56
CA ALA A 22 17.47 4.81 0.69
C ALA A 22 18.66 4.02 0.13
N LYS A 23 19.14 3.04 0.90
CA LYS A 23 20.25 2.17 0.51
C LYS A 23 19.71 0.88 -0.10
N VAL A 24 18.87 1.02 -1.12
CA VAL A 24 18.07 -0.08 -1.63
C VAL A 24 18.97 -1.17 -2.20
N ASN A 25 18.85 -2.37 -1.64
CA ASN A 25 19.54 -3.57 -2.11
C ASN A 25 18.53 -4.74 -2.05
N PRO A 26 17.86 -5.07 -3.17
CA PRO A 26 16.77 -6.05 -3.19
C PRO A 26 17.28 -7.48 -3.05
N GLU A 27 17.76 -7.83 -1.87
CA GLU A 27 18.15 -9.19 -1.51
C GLU A 27 16.93 -10.10 -1.40
N TYR A 28 17.16 -11.39 -1.65
CA TYR A 28 16.12 -12.39 -1.50
C TYR A 28 15.67 -12.50 -0.04
N VAL A 29 14.38 -12.28 0.16
CA VAL A 29 13.67 -12.48 1.42
C VAL A 29 12.62 -13.58 1.23
N PRO A 30 12.73 -14.73 1.91
CA PRO A 30 11.73 -15.78 1.83
C PRO A 30 10.36 -15.28 2.29
N PHE A 31 9.29 -15.65 1.59
CA PHE A 31 7.91 -15.32 2.02
C PHE A 31 7.62 -15.83 3.43
N GLU A 32 8.17 -17.01 3.76
CA GLU A 32 8.12 -17.60 5.10
C GLU A 32 8.58 -16.62 6.19
N THR A 33 9.63 -15.84 5.93
CA THR A 33 10.12 -14.87 6.91
C THR A 33 9.14 -13.70 7.07
N LEU A 34 8.52 -13.26 5.98
CA LEU A 34 7.57 -12.14 5.99
C LEU A 34 6.27 -12.52 6.69
N ARG A 35 5.77 -13.74 6.48
CA ARG A 35 4.50 -14.21 7.10
C ARG A 35 4.61 -14.55 8.58
N THR A 36 5.83 -14.61 9.14
CA THR A 36 6.06 -14.86 10.58
C THR A 36 5.98 -13.61 11.44
N ILE A 37 5.78 -12.43 10.83
CA ILE A 37 5.58 -11.19 11.58
C ILE A 37 4.30 -11.31 12.43
N PRO A 38 4.39 -11.12 13.76
CA PRO A 38 3.22 -11.26 14.62
C PRO A 38 2.11 -10.28 14.26
N LEU A 39 0.88 -10.81 14.25
CA LEU A 39 -0.35 -10.05 14.13
C LEU A 39 -1.18 -10.25 15.40
N ASP A 40 -1.90 -9.22 15.80
CA ASP A 40 -2.75 -9.21 16.99
C ASP A 40 -4.25 -9.22 16.60
N PRO A 41 -5.18 -9.21 17.58
CA PRO A 41 -6.61 -9.18 17.28
C PRO A 41 -7.08 -7.94 16.51
N GLU A 42 -6.44 -6.78 16.65
CA GLU A 42 -6.82 -5.55 15.94
C GLU A 42 -6.42 -5.63 14.45
N HIS A 43 -5.28 -6.24 14.18
CA HIS A 43 -4.89 -6.61 12.80
C HIS A 43 -5.89 -7.59 12.19
N THR A 44 -6.32 -8.59 12.96
CA THR A 44 -7.32 -9.57 12.51
C THR A 44 -8.65 -8.88 12.19
N ALA A 45 -9.10 -7.94 13.03
CA ALA A 45 -10.32 -7.18 12.77
C ALA A 45 -10.25 -6.37 11.46
N SER A 46 -9.10 -5.77 11.17
CA SER A 46 -8.87 -5.03 9.93
C SER A 46 -8.81 -5.93 8.70
N PHE A 47 -8.22 -7.12 8.84
CA PHE A 47 -8.22 -8.14 7.78
C PHE A 47 -9.64 -8.57 7.43
N GLU A 48 -10.46 -8.95 8.43
CA GLU A 48 -11.84 -9.40 8.20
C GLU A 48 -12.72 -8.27 7.64
N TYR A 49 -12.52 -7.03 8.10
CA TYR A 49 -13.23 -5.87 7.55
C TYR A 49 -12.86 -5.62 6.09
N ALA A 50 -11.57 -5.54 5.76
CA ALA A 50 -11.11 -5.36 4.38
C ALA A 50 -11.62 -6.47 3.45
N LYS A 51 -11.55 -7.73 3.90
CA LYS A 51 -12.05 -8.89 3.15
C LYS A 51 -13.54 -8.83 2.85
N LYS A 52 -14.33 -8.28 3.78
CA LYS A 52 -15.78 -8.12 3.63
C LYS A 52 -16.14 -6.97 2.69
N ILE A 53 -15.38 -5.87 2.74
CA ILE A 53 -15.74 -4.60 2.10
C ILE A 53 -15.15 -4.45 0.69
N THR A 54 -13.88 -4.82 0.52
CA THR A 54 -13.14 -4.64 -0.73
C THR A 54 -13.39 -5.81 -1.69
N PRO A 55 -13.54 -5.58 -3.00
CA PRO A 55 -13.58 -6.63 -4.00
C PRO A 55 -12.40 -7.60 -3.88
N HIS A 56 -12.61 -8.88 -4.21
CA HIS A 56 -11.65 -9.93 -3.93
C HIS A 56 -10.24 -9.62 -4.49
N ALA A 57 -10.11 -9.21 -5.75
CA ALA A 57 -8.78 -8.93 -6.30
C ALA A 57 -8.09 -7.73 -5.62
N GLY A 58 -8.86 -6.70 -5.24
CA GLY A 58 -8.38 -5.56 -4.45
C GLY A 58 -7.94 -5.96 -3.04
N PHE A 59 -8.68 -6.88 -2.39
CA PHE A 59 -8.27 -7.41 -1.10
C PHE A 59 -6.95 -8.21 -1.17
N ILE A 60 -6.77 -9.06 -2.18
CA ILE A 60 -5.50 -9.78 -2.37
C ILE A 60 -4.36 -8.82 -2.74
N HIS A 61 -4.65 -7.73 -3.48
CA HIS A 61 -3.71 -6.63 -3.71
C HIS A 61 -3.23 -6.00 -2.40
N SER A 62 -4.15 -5.64 -1.51
CA SER A 62 -3.81 -5.10 -0.18
C SER A 62 -2.88 -6.02 0.63
N ILE A 63 -3.10 -7.34 0.57
CA ILE A 63 -2.21 -8.32 1.21
C ILE A 63 -0.82 -8.31 0.56
N ARG A 64 -0.73 -8.32 -0.79
CA ARG A 64 0.56 -8.22 -1.48
C ARG A 64 1.30 -6.93 -1.13
N CYS A 65 0.60 -5.80 -1.08
CA CYS A 65 1.18 -4.51 -0.70
C CYS A 65 1.81 -4.55 0.69
N TYR A 66 1.20 -5.22 1.66
CA TYR A 66 1.81 -5.42 2.98
C TYR A 66 3.13 -6.20 2.89
N TYR A 67 3.14 -7.33 2.18
CA TYR A 67 4.35 -8.14 2.05
C TYR A 67 5.46 -7.47 1.23
N PHE A 68 5.11 -6.75 0.17
CA PHE A 68 6.07 -5.95 -0.57
C PHE A 68 6.62 -4.81 0.26
N ALA A 69 5.79 -4.13 1.07
CA ALA A 69 6.26 -3.11 1.98
C ALA A 69 7.25 -3.68 3.02
N LEU A 70 7.00 -4.87 3.57
CA LEU A 70 7.96 -5.55 4.44
C LEU A 70 9.28 -5.90 3.70
N ALA A 71 9.19 -6.36 2.45
CA ALA A 71 10.38 -6.67 1.65
C ALA A 71 11.21 -5.39 1.37
N ILE A 72 10.55 -4.29 0.99
CA ILE A 72 11.18 -2.97 0.80
C ILE A 72 11.82 -2.48 2.10
N LEU A 73 11.10 -2.60 3.22
CA LEU A 73 11.56 -2.20 4.54
C LEU A 73 12.86 -2.94 4.94
N ARG A 74 12.93 -4.24 4.64
CA ARG A 74 14.11 -5.06 4.89
C ARG A 74 15.28 -4.73 3.97
N ASN A 75 15.00 -4.27 2.75
CA ASN A 75 15.98 -4.10 1.68
C ASN A 75 16.46 -2.65 1.52
N GLY A 76 16.68 -1.94 2.63
CA GLY A 76 17.41 -0.66 2.62
C GLY A 76 16.56 0.60 2.73
N PHE A 77 15.40 0.51 3.38
CA PHE A 77 14.61 1.69 3.74
C PHE A 77 15.41 2.65 4.65
N PRO A 78 15.22 3.99 4.54
CA PRO A 78 15.96 4.97 5.33
C PRO A 78 15.91 4.73 6.85
N SER A 79 17.06 4.84 7.50
CA SER A 79 17.23 4.64 8.94
C SER A 79 18.46 5.40 9.45
N GLY A 80 18.35 6.02 10.62
CA GLY A 80 19.45 6.73 11.27
C GLY A 80 19.86 8.04 10.59
N THR A 81 18.97 8.68 9.81
CA THR A 81 19.26 9.98 9.21
C THR A 81 19.38 11.06 10.31
N PRO A 82 20.48 11.85 10.34
CA PRO A 82 20.66 12.88 11.36
C PRO A 82 19.49 13.89 11.41
N GLY A 83 18.94 14.10 12.61
CA GLY A 83 17.84 15.04 12.84
C GLY A 83 16.45 14.54 12.44
N VAL A 84 16.32 13.28 11.98
CA VAL A 84 15.02 12.67 11.66
C VAL A 84 14.56 11.80 12.84
N PRO A 85 13.33 12.01 13.37
CA PRO A 85 12.75 11.15 14.38
C PRO A 85 12.75 9.68 13.92
N GLN A 86 12.97 8.75 14.84
CA GLN A 86 12.99 7.32 14.53
C GLN A 86 11.69 6.64 14.99
N ILE A 87 11.22 5.66 14.22
CA ILE A 87 10.09 4.78 14.54
C ILE A 87 10.61 3.35 14.73
N THR A 88 10.07 2.61 15.71
CA THR A 88 10.45 1.20 15.90
C THR A 88 9.83 0.33 14.80
N PHE A 89 10.45 -0.82 14.51
CA PHE A 89 9.90 -1.79 13.57
C PHE A 89 8.48 -2.22 13.98
N GLU A 90 8.25 -2.51 15.25
CA GLU A 90 6.96 -2.94 15.78
C GLU A 90 5.86 -1.91 15.53
N GLU A 91 6.15 -0.65 15.84
CA GLU A 91 5.22 0.46 15.68
C GLU A 91 4.93 0.75 14.19
N LEU A 92 5.98 0.75 13.36
CA LEU A 92 5.84 0.93 11.91
C LEU A 92 5.04 -0.23 11.29
N ASN A 93 5.35 -1.47 11.66
CA ASN A 93 4.64 -2.65 11.16
C ASN A 93 3.15 -2.61 11.51
N ARG A 94 2.81 -2.22 12.75
CA ARG A 94 1.42 -2.11 13.19
C ARG A 94 0.64 -1.14 12.31
N ARG A 95 1.16 0.07 12.11
CA ARG A 95 0.52 1.07 11.23
C ARG A 95 0.46 0.58 9.79
N LEU A 96 1.58 0.05 9.29
CA LEU A 96 1.70 -0.42 7.91
C LEU A 96 0.70 -1.51 7.57
N TYR A 97 0.47 -2.48 8.46
CA TYR A 97 -0.53 -3.51 8.22
C TYR A 97 -1.94 -2.91 8.08
N HIS A 98 -2.37 -2.06 9.02
CA HIS A 98 -3.67 -1.40 8.92
C HIS A 98 -3.79 -0.56 7.64
N THR A 99 -2.76 0.23 7.32
CA THR A 99 -2.74 1.03 6.10
C THR A 99 -2.86 0.15 4.85
N CYS A 100 -2.04 -0.90 4.71
CA CYS A 100 -2.09 -1.77 3.54
C CYS A 100 -3.43 -2.49 3.40
N LEU A 101 -3.98 -3.02 4.48
CA LEU A 101 -5.25 -3.75 4.40
C LEU A 101 -6.44 -2.84 4.08
N LEU A 102 -6.42 -1.58 4.54
CA LEU A 102 -7.58 -0.68 4.49
C LEU A 102 -7.50 0.39 3.38
N HIS A 103 -6.39 0.52 2.64
CA HIS A 103 -6.22 1.63 1.70
C HIS A 103 -7.26 1.67 0.56
N ASP A 104 -7.69 0.51 0.08
CA ASP A 104 -8.65 0.36 -1.00
C ASP A 104 -10.09 0.05 -0.52
N LEU A 105 -10.45 0.40 0.72
CA LEU A 105 -11.85 0.27 1.16
C LEU A 105 -12.81 1.08 0.29
N GLY A 106 -12.33 2.17 -0.32
CA GLY A 106 -13.10 3.01 -1.23
C GLY A 106 -13.55 2.29 -2.52
N TRP A 107 -12.90 1.17 -2.88
CA TRP A 107 -13.28 0.31 -4.02
C TRP A 107 -14.50 -0.56 -3.74
N THR A 108 -15.09 -0.43 -2.55
CA THR A 108 -16.24 -1.21 -2.10
C THR A 108 -17.39 -1.24 -3.11
N MET A 109 -17.92 -2.44 -3.28
CA MET A 109 -19.13 -2.72 -4.07
C MET A 109 -20.30 -3.16 -3.18
N THR A 110 -20.08 -3.22 -1.86
CA THR A 110 -21.08 -3.64 -0.87
C THR A 110 -22.04 -2.51 -0.56
N ALA A 111 -23.26 -2.84 -0.11
CA ALA A 111 -24.23 -1.83 0.32
C ALA A 111 -23.66 -0.97 1.47
N GLU A 112 -23.03 -1.61 2.45
CA GLU A 112 -22.40 -0.93 3.60
C GLU A 112 -21.41 0.16 3.18
N GLY A 113 -20.53 -0.13 2.21
CA GLY A 113 -19.59 0.87 1.73
C GLY A 113 -20.22 1.89 0.78
N ARG A 114 -21.18 1.51 -0.05
CA ARG A 114 -21.81 2.44 -1.01
C ARG A 114 -22.82 3.40 -0.38
N GLU A 115 -23.43 3.01 0.74
CA GLU A 115 -24.35 3.84 1.50
C GLU A 115 -23.63 4.73 2.52
N HIS A 116 -22.32 4.53 2.71
CA HIS A 116 -21.51 5.35 3.60
C HIS A 116 -21.54 6.83 3.16
N PRO A 117 -21.72 7.81 4.07
CA PRO A 117 -21.88 9.23 3.69
C PRO A 117 -20.71 9.81 2.89
N ALA A 118 -19.50 9.25 3.05
CA ALA A 118 -18.32 9.67 2.29
C ALA A 118 -18.23 9.06 0.88
N HIS A 119 -19.17 8.20 0.45
CA HIS A 119 -19.12 7.52 -0.85
C HIS A 119 -19.05 8.50 -2.03
N GLY A 120 -19.62 9.71 -1.90
CA GLY A 120 -19.56 10.75 -2.91
C GLY A 120 -18.19 11.43 -3.08
N MET A 121 -17.20 11.09 -2.24
CA MET A 121 -15.82 11.55 -2.37
C MET A 121 -15.00 10.58 -3.25
N THR A 122 -13.82 11.04 -3.67
CA THR A 122 -12.78 10.18 -4.27
C THR A 122 -12.54 8.94 -3.41
N PHE A 123 -12.26 7.79 -4.01
CA PHE A 123 -12.15 6.51 -3.29
C PHE A 123 -11.10 6.55 -2.17
N GLU A 124 -10.04 7.35 -2.31
CA GLU A 124 -9.00 7.50 -1.28
C GLU A 124 -9.55 8.19 -0.03
N LEU A 125 -10.35 9.26 -0.19
CA LEU A 125 -11.01 9.93 0.94
C LEU A 125 -12.12 9.07 1.52
N HIS A 126 -12.92 8.46 0.65
CA HIS A 126 -13.99 7.56 1.06
C HIS A 126 -13.43 6.39 1.91
N GLY A 127 -12.42 5.69 1.39
CA GLY A 127 -11.76 4.59 2.08
C GLY A 127 -11.03 5.04 3.33
N GLY A 128 -10.38 6.21 3.31
CA GLY A 128 -9.73 6.79 4.49
C GLY A 128 -10.70 7.07 5.64
N ILE A 129 -11.91 7.59 5.35
CA ILE A 129 -12.94 7.85 6.37
C ILE A 129 -13.51 6.52 6.88
N MET A 130 -13.79 5.55 6.01
CA MET A 130 -14.22 4.22 6.44
C MET A 130 -13.17 3.53 7.32
N ALA A 131 -11.88 3.67 6.98
CA ALA A 131 -10.78 3.16 7.77
C ALA A 131 -10.72 3.85 9.15
N TYR A 132 -10.92 5.17 9.20
CA TYR A 132 -10.99 5.92 10.46
C TYR A 132 -12.09 5.38 11.38
N ASP A 133 -13.31 5.21 10.86
CA ASP A 133 -14.46 4.72 11.63
C ASP A 133 -14.22 3.29 12.14
N HIS A 134 -13.67 2.42 11.28
CA HIS A 134 -13.30 1.05 11.65
C HIS A 134 -12.22 1.03 12.73
N LEU A 135 -11.12 1.76 12.57
CA LEU A 135 -10.01 1.77 13.53
C LEU A 135 -10.45 2.33 14.89
N HIS A 136 -11.29 3.38 14.88
CA HIS A 136 -11.83 3.94 16.11
C HIS A 136 -12.66 2.93 16.91
N ALA A 137 -13.40 2.04 16.22
CA ALA A 137 -14.22 1.02 16.84
C ALA A 137 -13.44 -0.27 17.20
N ALA A 138 -12.53 -0.71 16.33
CA ALA A 138 -11.95 -2.05 16.34
C ALA A 138 -10.48 -2.10 16.77
N ALA A 139 -9.81 -0.94 16.88
CA ALA A 139 -8.40 -0.85 17.26
C ALA A 139 -8.15 0.21 18.35
N PRO A 140 -8.78 0.09 19.54
CA PRO A 140 -8.68 1.07 20.61
C PRO A 140 -7.27 1.22 21.22
N SER A 141 -6.34 0.30 20.91
CA SER A 141 -4.93 0.46 21.30
C SER A 141 -4.18 1.51 20.48
N LEU A 142 -4.73 1.94 19.34
CA LEU A 142 -4.16 3.01 18.52
C LEU A 142 -4.50 4.37 19.12
N ASP A 143 -3.47 5.19 19.37
CA ASP A 143 -3.66 6.58 19.74
C ASP A 143 -4.04 7.46 18.52
N ALA A 144 -4.45 8.70 18.79
CA ALA A 144 -4.89 9.62 17.75
C ALA A 144 -3.80 9.92 16.69
N HIS A 145 -2.51 9.89 17.06
CA HIS A 145 -1.41 10.10 16.12
C HIS A 145 -1.24 8.88 15.20
N GLN A 146 -1.38 7.67 15.73
CA GLN A 146 -1.33 6.42 14.98
C GLN A 146 -2.48 6.30 13.99
N VAL A 147 -3.71 6.54 14.45
CA VAL A 147 -4.90 6.56 13.57
C VAL A 147 -4.75 7.65 12.51
N GLY A 148 -4.30 8.85 12.89
CA GLY A 148 -4.05 9.94 11.96
C GLY A 148 -3.03 9.60 10.87
N ASP A 149 -1.91 8.98 11.24
CA ASP A 149 -0.88 8.54 10.29
C ASP A 149 -1.40 7.45 9.33
N ILE A 150 -2.15 6.47 9.84
CA ILE A 150 -2.77 5.41 9.01
C ILE A 150 -3.74 6.02 8.00
N VAL A 151 -4.68 6.84 8.46
CA VAL A 151 -5.72 7.44 7.62
C VAL A 151 -5.13 8.42 6.61
N GLN A 152 -4.18 9.26 7.02
CA GLN A 152 -3.48 10.16 6.10
C GLN A 152 -2.69 9.36 5.05
N SER A 153 -2.04 8.27 5.44
CA SER A 153 -1.33 7.40 4.51
C SER A 153 -2.28 6.78 3.47
N ILE A 154 -3.48 6.36 3.89
CA ILE A 154 -4.55 5.88 2.99
C ILE A 154 -4.99 6.99 2.05
N VAL A 155 -5.31 8.18 2.54
CA VAL A 155 -5.84 9.27 1.69
C VAL A 155 -4.84 9.71 0.61
N LEU A 156 -3.54 9.59 0.87
CA LEU A 156 -2.49 10.12 0.01
C LEU A 156 -1.81 9.05 -0.86
N HIS A 157 -2.18 7.77 -0.77
CA HIS A 157 -1.40 6.66 -1.34
C HIS A 157 -1.33 6.64 -2.88
N THR A 158 -2.22 7.36 -3.58
CA THR A 158 -2.21 7.48 -5.04
C THR A 158 -1.44 8.71 -5.54
N LEU A 159 -1.03 9.60 -4.63
CA LEU A 159 -0.50 10.91 -4.96
C LEU A 159 1.03 10.94 -4.89
N GLU A 160 1.65 11.45 -5.95
CA GLU A 160 3.07 11.80 -5.96
C GLU A 160 3.24 13.27 -5.54
N PHE A 161 4.08 13.52 -4.53
CA PHE A 161 4.38 14.88 -4.08
C PHE A 161 5.81 15.27 -4.48
N PRO A 162 5.99 16.39 -5.21
CA PRO A 162 7.32 16.83 -5.64
C PRO A 162 8.18 17.39 -4.50
N PHE A 163 7.57 17.74 -3.36
CA PHE A 163 8.25 18.35 -2.22
C PHE A 163 7.64 17.85 -0.90
N GLY A 164 8.37 18.04 0.19
CA GLY A 164 7.89 17.75 1.54
C GLY A 164 8.31 16.37 2.04
N LYS A 165 7.61 15.90 3.08
CA LYS A 165 7.90 14.64 3.75
C LYS A 165 6.65 13.79 3.86
N SER A 166 6.82 12.50 3.67
CA SER A 166 5.84 11.47 3.99
C SER A 166 6.24 10.80 5.30
N SER A 167 5.27 10.27 6.05
CA SER A 167 5.61 9.30 7.08
C SER A 167 6.22 8.04 6.45
N ALA A 168 6.94 7.27 7.26
CA ALA A 168 7.43 5.96 6.82
C ALA A 168 6.30 5.05 6.34
N THR A 169 5.17 5.06 7.07
CA THR A 169 3.94 4.33 6.73
C THR A 169 3.42 4.71 5.35
N GLY A 170 3.25 6.01 5.10
CA GLY A 170 2.71 6.51 3.82
C GLY A 170 3.65 6.28 2.65
N ALA A 171 4.96 6.44 2.84
CA ALA A 171 5.94 6.16 1.80
C ALA A 171 5.95 4.67 1.42
N LEU A 172 5.94 3.76 2.42
CA LEU A 172 5.90 2.33 2.16
C LEU A 172 4.61 1.90 1.47
N MET A 173 3.46 2.47 1.86
CA MET A 173 2.19 2.22 1.20
C MET A 173 2.20 2.67 -0.26
N PHE A 174 2.62 3.91 -0.53
CA PHE A 174 2.74 4.41 -1.90
C PHE A 174 3.63 3.51 -2.75
N LEU A 175 4.83 3.18 -2.25
CA LEU A 175 5.81 2.38 -2.97
C LEU A 175 5.30 0.95 -3.24
N SER A 176 4.66 0.30 -2.26
CA SER A 176 4.18 -1.07 -2.41
C SER A 176 2.95 -1.17 -3.31
N ALA A 177 2.00 -0.21 -3.22
CA ALA A 177 0.86 -0.12 -4.12
C ALA A 177 1.31 0.13 -5.56
N TRP A 178 2.21 1.10 -5.78
CA TRP A 178 2.76 1.36 -7.10
C TRP A 178 3.54 0.17 -7.66
N PHE A 179 4.34 -0.49 -6.82
CA PHE A 179 5.07 -1.69 -7.22
C PHE A 179 4.13 -2.78 -7.71
N ASP A 180 3.03 -3.03 -6.99
CA ASP A 180 2.05 -4.03 -7.41
C ASP A 180 1.28 -3.56 -8.66
N VAL A 181 0.76 -2.34 -8.71
CA VAL A 181 -0.07 -1.87 -9.83
C VAL A 181 0.73 -1.75 -11.14
N CYS A 182 1.97 -1.23 -11.08
CA CYS A 182 2.80 -0.99 -12.26
C CYS A 182 3.48 -2.24 -12.82
N GLY A 183 3.45 -3.36 -12.07
CA GLY A 183 4.12 -4.60 -12.43
C GLY A 183 5.63 -4.61 -12.15
N TYR A 184 6.24 -5.78 -12.32
CA TYR A 184 7.50 -6.14 -11.67
C TYR A 184 8.75 -6.21 -12.59
N HIS A 185 8.63 -5.77 -13.85
CA HIS A 185 9.66 -5.97 -14.89
C HIS A 185 11.03 -5.36 -14.56
N GLU A 186 12.11 -6.05 -15.00
CA GLU A 186 13.54 -5.76 -14.74
C GLU A 186 14.00 -4.33 -15.10
N ALA A 187 13.31 -3.63 -16.02
CA ALA A 187 13.60 -2.25 -16.42
C ALA A 187 12.57 -1.21 -15.95
N GLY A 188 11.53 -1.62 -15.23
CA GLY A 188 10.54 -0.72 -14.64
C GLY A 188 11.02 -0.14 -13.30
N PRO A 189 10.34 0.89 -12.76
CA PRO A 189 10.60 1.37 -11.40
C PRO A 189 10.54 0.23 -10.37
N GLY A 190 9.77 -0.84 -10.65
CA GLY A 190 9.58 -1.99 -9.78
C GLY A 190 10.80 -2.89 -9.50
N SER A 191 11.67 -3.14 -10.48
CA SER A 191 12.73 -4.16 -10.34
C SER A 191 13.80 -3.85 -9.30
N ARG A 192 13.81 -2.63 -8.79
CA ARG A 192 14.77 -2.16 -7.79
C ARG A 192 14.34 -2.39 -6.36
N PHE A 193 13.05 -2.69 -6.11
CA PHE A 193 12.48 -2.69 -4.76
C PHE A 193 12.52 -4.05 -4.07
N VAL A 194 12.14 -5.10 -4.81
CA VAL A 194 11.92 -6.43 -4.26
C VAL A 194 12.58 -7.46 -5.17
N ASN A 195 13.28 -8.40 -4.55
CA ASN A 195 13.93 -9.48 -5.26
C ASN A 195 12.92 -10.33 -6.04
N ARG A 196 13.20 -10.68 -7.30
CA ARG A 196 12.29 -11.45 -8.16
C ARG A 196 11.79 -12.75 -7.50
N ARG A 197 12.65 -13.47 -6.78
CA ARG A 197 12.26 -14.71 -6.09
C ARG A 197 11.31 -14.44 -4.93
N THR A 198 11.50 -13.35 -4.20
CA THR A 198 10.56 -12.90 -3.16
C THR A 198 9.19 -12.59 -3.77
N VAL A 199 9.15 -11.92 -4.92
CA VAL A 199 7.89 -11.65 -5.62
C VAL A 199 7.19 -12.93 -6.05
N GLN A 200 7.93 -13.89 -6.63
CA GLN A 200 7.38 -15.20 -7.02
C GLN A 200 6.75 -15.95 -5.84
N GLU A 201 7.41 -15.96 -4.67
CA GLU A 201 6.86 -16.62 -3.48
C GLU A 201 5.61 -15.89 -2.94
N ILE A 202 5.60 -14.55 -2.96
CA ILE A 202 4.41 -13.76 -2.57
C ILE A 202 3.25 -14.01 -3.55
N GLU A 203 3.48 -13.94 -4.86
CA GLU A 203 2.42 -14.16 -5.86
C GLU A 203 1.90 -15.59 -5.87
N LYS A 204 2.73 -16.58 -5.50
CA LYS A 204 2.26 -17.96 -5.33
C LYS A 204 1.20 -18.07 -4.24
N GLU A 205 1.38 -17.36 -3.12
CA GLU A 205 0.49 -17.41 -1.96
C GLU A 205 -0.64 -16.38 -2.04
N CYS A 206 -0.43 -15.27 -2.76
CA CYS A 206 -1.38 -14.17 -2.96
C CYS A 206 -1.48 -13.80 -4.45
N PRO A 207 -2.08 -14.66 -5.30
CA PRO A 207 -2.05 -14.48 -6.75
C PRO A 207 -2.62 -13.15 -7.22
N ARG A 208 -1.96 -12.52 -8.19
CA ARG A 208 -2.40 -11.28 -8.83
C ARG A 208 -3.76 -11.39 -9.50
N GLY A 209 -4.02 -12.52 -10.15
CA GLY A 209 -5.33 -12.86 -10.71
C GLY A 209 -5.91 -11.75 -11.60
N SER A 210 -7.16 -11.39 -11.33
CA SER A 210 -7.95 -10.40 -12.07
C SER A 210 -7.71 -8.95 -11.66
N LEU A 211 -6.68 -8.63 -10.84
CA LEU A 211 -6.48 -7.27 -10.31
C LEU A 211 -6.55 -6.18 -11.39
N ALA A 212 -5.84 -6.36 -12.51
CA ALA A 212 -5.80 -5.33 -13.54
C ALA A 212 -7.15 -5.14 -14.24
N ILE A 213 -8.00 -6.17 -14.29
CA ILE A 213 -9.33 -6.10 -14.90
C ILE A 213 -10.29 -5.42 -13.91
N GLU A 214 -10.42 -5.99 -12.70
CA GLU A 214 -11.31 -5.44 -11.66
C GLU A 214 -10.92 -4.01 -11.28
N GLY A 215 -9.63 -3.74 -11.11
CA GLY A 215 -9.12 -2.41 -10.80
C GLY A 215 -9.45 -1.39 -11.89
N LYS A 216 -9.29 -1.74 -13.17
CA LYS A 216 -9.67 -0.84 -14.28
C LYS A 216 -11.16 -0.57 -14.31
N GLU A 217 -12.00 -1.59 -14.12
CA GLU A 217 -13.46 -1.42 -14.07
C GLU A 217 -13.92 -0.52 -12.91
N ILE A 218 -13.28 -0.65 -11.74
CA ILE A 218 -13.54 0.18 -10.57
C ILE A 218 -13.10 1.62 -10.83
N LEU A 219 -11.90 1.81 -11.37
CA LEU A 219 -11.34 3.14 -11.68
C LEU A 219 -12.12 3.84 -12.80
N ASP A 220 -12.50 3.14 -13.87
CA ASP A 220 -13.34 3.68 -14.94
C ASP A 220 -14.66 4.22 -14.37
N ARG A 221 -15.28 3.47 -13.45
CA ARG A 221 -16.48 3.92 -12.75
C ARG A 221 -16.21 5.13 -11.87
N GLU A 222 -15.11 5.12 -11.11
CA GLU A 222 -14.70 6.25 -10.27
C GLU A 222 -14.56 7.53 -11.10
N PHE A 223 -13.89 7.47 -12.25
CA PHE A 223 -13.72 8.60 -13.16
C PHE A 223 -15.04 9.10 -13.75
N LEU A 224 -16.01 8.20 -13.99
CA LEU A 224 -17.34 8.55 -14.51
C LEU A 224 -18.26 9.14 -13.44
N GLU A 225 -18.35 8.49 -12.27
CA GLU A 225 -19.24 8.89 -11.18
C GLU A 225 -18.70 10.12 -10.43
N LYS A 226 -17.37 10.27 -10.35
CA LYS A 226 -16.67 11.35 -9.63
C LYS A 226 -15.58 11.95 -10.52
N PRO A 227 -15.94 12.79 -11.51
CA PRO A 227 -14.96 13.36 -12.43
C PRO A 227 -13.90 14.24 -11.74
N ASN A 228 -14.15 14.68 -10.52
CA ASN A 228 -13.23 15.42 -9.65
C ASN A 228 -12.42 14.53 -8.67
N CYS A 229 -12.38 13.20 -8.87
CA CYS A 229 -11.57 12.31 -8.06
C CYS A 229 -10.08 12.63 -8.16
N LEU A 230 -9.31 12.30 -7.12
CA LEU A 230 -7.90 12.66 -7.02
C LEU A 230 -7.06 12.06 -8.15
N LEU A 231 -7.29 10.81 -8.51
CA LEU A 231 -6.61 10.15 -9.62
C LEU A 231 -6.85 10.81 -10.99
N SER A 232 -7.94 11.55 -11.19
CA SER A 232 -8.14 12.35 -12.42
C SER A 232 -7.04 13.40 -12.62
N HIS A 233 -6.35 13.79 -11.55
CA HIS A 233 -5.23 14.73 -11.56
C HIS A 233 -3.86 14.07 -11.76
N PHE A 234 -3.80 12.75 -11.97
CA PHE A 234 -2.58 12.05 -12.35
C PHE A 234 -1.95 12.70 -13.59
N HIS A 235 -0.62 12.70 -13.70
CA HIS A 235 0.05 13.31 -14.86
C HIS A 235 -0.36 12.61 -16.16
N GLY A 236 -1.08 13.32 -17.04
CA GLY A 236 -1.68 12.75 -18.25
C GLY A 236 -3.14 12.26 -18.08
N GLY A 237 -3.73 12.46 -16.90
CA GLY A 237 -5.14 12.17 -16.60
C GLY A 237 -5.45 10.70 -16.37
N ALA A 238 -6.76 10.41 -16.25
CA ALA A 238 -7.31 9.07 -16.01
C ALA A 238 -6.79 8.02 -17.00
N GLU A 239 -6.79 8.32 -18.30
CA GLU A 239 -6.29 7.40 -19.33
C GLU A 239 -4.81 7.05 -19.16
N ALA A 240 -3.99 8.00 -18.70
CA ALA A 240 -2.58 7.73 -18.44
C ALA A 240 -2.42 6.79 -17.25
N PHE A 241 -3.22 6.97 -16.18
CA PHE A 241 -3.20 6.09 -15.03
C PHE A 241 -3.61 4.65 -15.38
N LEU A 242 -4.69 4.47 -16.15
CA LEU A 242 -5.16 3.14 -16.57
C LEU A 242 -4.15 2.37 -17.42
N LYS A 243 -3.27 3.08 -18.16
CA LYS A 243 -2.16 2.47 -18.91
C LYS A 243 -1.02 1.98 -18.00
N VAL A 244 -0.88 2.57 -16.82
CA VAL A 244 0.11 2.14 -15.82
C VAL A 244 -0.33 0.85 -15.12
N VAL A 245 -1.63 0.62 -14.96
CA VAL A 245 -2.18 -0.62 -14.39
C VAL A 245 -1.88 -1.80 -15.33
N ARG A 246 -0.86 -2.59 -14.98
CA ARG A 246 -0.38 -3.71 -15.80
C ARG A 246 -1.07 -5.02 -15.44
N ALA A 247 -1.39 -5.81 -16.46
CA ALA A 247 -1.97 -7.13 -16.30
C ALA A 247 -0.92 -8.22 -16.04
N ASP A 248 0.36 -7.95 -16.29
CA ASP A 248 1.40 -8.98 -16.35
C ASP A 248 1.63 -9.69 -14.98
N PRO A 249 1.38 -11.00 -14.87
CA PRO A 249 1.92 -11.83 -13.79
C PRO A 249 3.39 -12.21 -14.08
N ILE A 250 4.22 -12.50 -13.06
CA ILE A 250 5.63 -12.92 -13.27
C ILE A 250 5.76 -14.31 -13.91
N VAL A 251 4.71 -15.13 -13.89
CA VAL A 251 4.85 -16.55 -14.18
C VAL A 251 4.52 -16.84 -15.65
N SER A 252 5.55 -16.94 -16.50
CA SER A 252 5.54 -17.98 -17.52
C SER A 252 5.77 -19.32 -16.82
N VAL A 253 4.92 -20.31 -17.10
CA VAL A 253 4.87 -21.60 -16.38
C VAL A 253 6.10 -22.49 -16.67
N ASP A 254 7.04 -22.04 -17.51
CA ASP A 254 8.09 -22.90 -18.09
C ASP A 254 9.54 -22.36 -17.97
N GLU A 255 9.88 -21.55 -16.95
CA GLU A 255 11.29 -21.18 -16.66
C GLU A 255 11.69 -21.36 -15.18
#